data_AF-K7MTV2-F1
#
_entry.id   AF-K7MTV2-F1
#
_cell.length_a   1.000
_cell.length_b   1.000
_cell.length_c   1.000
_cell.angle_alpha   90.00
_cell.angle_beta   90.00
_cell.angle_gamma   90.00
#
_symmetry.space_group_name_H-M   'P 1'
#
loop_
_entity.id
_entity.type
_entity.pdbx_description
1 polymer ?
#
loop_
_entity_poly.entity_id
_entity_poly.type
_entity_poly.pdbx_seq_one_letter_code
_entity_poly.pdbx_strand_id
1 'polypeptide(L)'
;MERRVGYEVLVALVTLLVFSFACATASSSGPTKLHHRVEQFRRNLLANGLGRTPPMGWNSWNHFSCQINEKMIRETADALVSTGLSKLGYTYVNIDDCWAELNRDAKGNLVAKNSTFPSGIKALADYVHGKGLKLGIYSDAGYFTCSKQMPGSLGHEFQDAKTFASWGIDYLKYDNCNNDGSKPTDRYPIMTRALMMAGRPIFFSLCEWGDLHPALWGAKVGNSWRTTNDINDSWESMVSRADMNEVYAEYARPGGWNDPDMLEVGNGGMTKNEYIVHFSLWALSKAPLLLGCDVRNMTKETMEIVANKEVISVNQDPLGVQGKKVRMEGDQEVS
;
A
#
# COMPACT_ATOMS: atom_id res chain seq x y z
N MET A 1 70.79 -33.41 41.49
CA MET A 1 71.74 -32.30 41.25
C MET A 1 70.92 -31.16 40.68
N GLU A 2 70.31 -30.36 41.57
CA GLU A 2 70.66 -28.93 41.82
C GLU A 2 70.00 -28.00 40.77
N ARG A 3 69.11 -27.03 41.06
CA ARG A 3 68.77 -26.27 42.27
C ARG A 3 67.31 -25.75 42.23
N ARG A 4 66.74 -25.57 43.44
CA ARG A 4 65.49 -24.88 43.82
C ARG A 4 65.62 -23.35 43.60
N VAL A 5 64.53 -22.57 43.57
CA VAL A 5 63.90 -21.79 44.69
C VAL A 5 62.74 -20.99 44.03
N GLY A 6 61.58 -20.70 44.62
CA GLY A 6 61.16 -20.73 46.02
C GLY A 6 59.63 -20.61 46.20
N TYR A 7 59.23 -20.94 47.43
CA TYR A 7 57.89 -20.89 48.01
C TYR A 7 57.51 -19.47 48.42
N GLU A 8 56.23 -19.11 48.38
CA GLU A 8 55.57 -18.36 49.47
C GLU A 8 54.12 -18.82 49.67
N VAL A 9 53.71 -18.76 50.94
CA VAL A 9 52.64 -19.49 51.60
C VAL A 9 51.62 -18.49 52.16
N LEU A 10 50.35 -18.76 51.88
CA LEU A 10 49.13 -18.68 52.72
C LEU A 10 48.88 -17.50 53.71
N VAL A 11 47.57 -17.20 53.85
CA VAL A 11 46.80 -16.69 55.02
C VAL A 11 46.21 -15.28 54.78
N ALA A 12 44.96 -14.92 55.09
CA ALA A 12 43.64 -15.52 55.25
C ALA A 12 42.65 -14.35 55.58
N LEU A 13 41.35 -14.66 55.62
CA LEU A 13 40.25 -14.05 56.41
C LEU A 13 39.19 -13.27 55.60
N VAL A 14 38.02 -13.88 55.29
CA VAL A 14 36.80 -14.08 56.15
C VAL A 14 35.79 -12.95 55.86
N THR A 15 34.59 -13.22 55.29
CA THR A 15 33.35 -13.52 56.05
C THR A 15 32.15 -13.90 55.15
N LEU A 16 31.36 -14.90 55.61
CA LEU A 16 29.87 -15.07 55.59
C LEU A 16 29.12 -15.11 54.23
N LEU A 17 28.09 -15.92 53.92
CA LEU A 17 27.10 -16.82 54.58
C LEU A 17 26.72 -17.92 53.54
N VAL A 18 26.65 -19.23 53.84
CA VAL A 18 25.60 -20.00 54.55
C VAL A 18 24.21 -19.99 53.87
N PHE A 19 23.97 -21.10 53.15
CA PHE A 19 22.74 -21.92 53.05
C PHE A 19 21.60 -21.65 52.04
N SER A 20 21.51 -22.65 51.16
CA SER A 20 20.33 -23.45 50.76
C SER A 20 19.24 -22.84 49.89
N PHE A 21 19.28 -23.31 48.64
CA PHE A 21 18.20 -23.57 47.70
C PHE A 21 16.79 -23.68 48.31
N ALA A 22 15.94 -22.73 47.93
CA ALA A 22 14.51 -22.93 47.83
C ALA A 22 14.10 -22.72 46.37
N CYS A 23 13.44 -23.74 45.79
CA CYS A 23 12.81 -23.69 44.48
C CYS A 23 11.87 -22.48 44.37
N ALA A 24 12.14 -21.60 43.41
CA ALA A 24 11.15 -20.69 42.87
C ALA A 24 11.10 -20.88 41.35
N THR A 25 10.02 -21.50 40.87
CA THR A 25 9.66 -21.51 39.46
C THR A 25 9.33 -20.08 39.03
N ALA A 26 10.30 -19.38 38.47
CA ALA A 26 10.04 -18.15 37.73
C ALA A 26 9.48 -18.52 36.36
N SER A 27 8.18 -18.30 36.16
CA SER A 27 7.53 -18.36 34.86
C SER A 27 8.13 -17.27 33.95
N SER A 28 8.96 -17.67 32.98
CA SER A 28 9.47 -16.76 31.95
C SER A 28 8.37 -16.44 30.94
N SER A 29 7.69 -15.31 31.10
CA SER A 29 6.81 -14.74 30.08
C SER A 29 7.62 -13.92 29.05
N GLY A 30 8.15 -14.60 28.02
CA GLY A 30 8.76 -14.04 26.79
C GLY A 30 9.89 -14.96 26.26
N PRO A 31 9.93 -15.39 24.98
CA PRO A 31 9.84 -14.59 23.73
C PRO A 31 8.91 -15.18 22.65
N THR A 32 7.94 -16.00 23.03
CA THR A 32 7.11 -16.80 22.09
C THR A 32 6.29 -15.94 21.13
N LYS A 33 5.78 -14.76 21.55
CA LYS A 33 5.03 -13.86 20.67
C LYS A 33 5.87 -13.22 19.57
N LEU A 34 7.13 -12.86 19.85
CA LEU A 34 8.02 -12.25 18.86
C LEU A 34 8.46 -13.30 17.83
N HIS A 35 8.84 -14.49 18.29
CA HIS A 35 9.18 -15.61 17.41
C HIS A 35 8.01 -16.02 16.52
N HIS A 36 6.79 -16.09 17.06
CA HIS A 36 5.62 -16.46 16.27
C HIS A 36 5.27 -15.40 15.21
N ARG A 37 5.42 -14.10 15.54
CA ARG A 37 5.19 -12.99 14.60
C ARG A 37 6.23 -13.00 13.47
N VAL A 38 7.50 -13.25 13.78
CA VAL A 38 8.59 -13.39 12.78
C VAL A 38 8.42 -14.63 11.90
N GLU A 39 8.03 -15.77 12.47
CA GLU A 39 7.73 -17.00 11.73
C GLU A 39 6.51 -16.85 10.79
N GLN A 40 5.48 -16.10 11.19
CA GLN A 40 4.34 -15.82 10.32
C GLN A 40 4.72 -14.94 9.13
N PHE A 41 5.60 -13.95 9.31
CA PHE A 41 6.13 -13.15 8.20
C PHE A 41 6.99 -13.99 7.23
N ARG A 42 7.68 -15.03 7.70
CA ARG A 42 8.48 -15.91 6.83
C ARG A 42 7.65 -16.77 5.86
N ARG A 43 6.33 -16.93 6.08
CA ARG A 43 5.45 -17.75 5.22
C ARG A 43 4.68 -16.95 4.15
N ASN A 44 4.75 -15.62 4.18
CA ASN A 44 4.15 -14.76 3.15
C ASN A 44 5.20 -14.39 2.11
N LEU A 45 4.86 -14.50 0.82
CA LEU A 45 5.78 -14.14 -0.28
C LEU A 45 6.14 -12.64 -0.21
N LEU A 46 5.21 -11.80 0.23
CA LEU A 46 5.44 -10.39 0.54
C LEU A 46 5.52 -10.15 2.05
N ALA A 47 6.74 -10.05 2.57
CA ALA A 47 7.03 -9.63 3.94
C ALA A 47 7.87 -8.33 3.92
N ASN A 48 7.38 -7.31 3.20
CA ASN A 48 8.11 -6.07 2.92
C ASN A 48 8.02 -5.00 4.05
N GLY A 49 7.25 -5.26 5.10
CA GLY A 49 7.07 -4.33 6.23
C GLY A 49 6.19 -3.11 5.96
N LEU A 50 5.61 -3.01 4.76
CA LEU A 50 4.73 -1.91 4.34
C LEU A 50 3.26 -2.20 4.67
N GLY A 51 2.40 -1.19 4.50
CA GLY A 51 0.95 -1.33 4.64
C GLY A 51 0.47 -1.73 6.03
N ARG A 52 1.17 -1.33 7.10
CA ARG A 52 0.77 -1.67 8.48
C ARG A 52 -0.59 -1.09 8.88
N THR A 53 -0.94 0.03 8.27
CA THR A 53 -2.28 0.60 8.18
C THR A 53 -2.62 0.76 6.69
N PRO A 54 -3.89 0.99 6.32
CA PRO A 54 -4.26 1.21 4.92
C PRO A 54 -3.47 2.39 4.32
N PRO A 55 -3.01 2.31 3.06
CA PRO A 55 -2.28 3.41 2.44
C PRO A 55 -3.21 4.61 2.25
N MET A 56 -2.65 5.81 2.45
CA MET A 56 -3.35 7.07 2.21
C MET A 56 -2.58 7.91 1.19
N GLY A 57 -3.28 8.48 0.22
CA GLY A 57 -2.64 9.23 -0.85
C GLY A 57 -3.62 9.78 -1.87
N TRP A 58 -3.15 9.90 -3.10
CA TRP A 58 -3.88 10.40 -4.24
C TRP A 58 -3.52 9.57 -5.47
N ASN A 59 -4.47 9.39 -6.40
CA ASN A 59 -4.26 8.75 -7.69
C ASN A 59 -4.83 9.63 -8.82
N SER A 60 -4.15 9.66 -9.97
CA SER A 60 -4.51 10.51 -11.10
C SER A 60 -5.74 10.08 -11.92
N TRP A 61 -6.23 8.85 -11.78
CA TRP A 61 -7.15 8.24 -12.74
C TRP A 61 -8.56 8.84 -12.76
N ASN A 62 -9.24 8.91 -11.62
CA ASN A 62 -10.67 9.25 -11.58
C ASN A 62 -10.98 10.62 -12.20
N HIS A 63 -10.14 11.63 -11.93
CA HIS A 63 -10.36 12.98 -12.44
C HIS A 63 -9.66 13.25 -13.79
N PHE A 64 -8.45 12.72 -14.00
CA PHE A 64 -7.63 13.10 -15.15
C PHE A 64 -7.54 12.01 -16.22
N SER A 65 -7.83 10.76 -15.89
CA SER A 65 -7.65 9.59 -16.77
C SER A 65 -6.26 9.63 -17.43
N CYS A 66 -6.18 9.62 -18.77
CA CYS A 66 -4.91 9.72 -19.51
C CYS A 66 -4.41 11.15 -19.77
N GLN A 67 -5.06 12.18 -19.23
CA GLN A 67 -4.67 13.58 -19.42
C GLN A 67 -3.65 14.05 -18.37
N ILE A 68 -2.61 13.25 -18.13
CA ILE A 68 -1.61 13.50 -17.07
C ILE A 68 -0.26 13.98 -17.64
N ASN A 69 0.47 14.77 -16.87
CA ASN A 69 1.84 15.21 -17.20
C ASN A 69 2.64 15.55 -15.94
N GLU A 70 3.96 15.67 -16.05
CA GLU A 70 4.83 15.90 -14.87
C GLU A 70 4.51 17.20 -14.13
N LYS A 71 4.10 18.25 -14.83
CA LYS A 71 3.77 19.55 -14.21
C LYS A 71 2.57 19.38 -13.28
N MET A 72 1.51 18.72 -13.76
CA MET A 72 0.34 18.39 -12.96
C MET A 72 0.73 17.54 -11.74
N ILE A 73 1.54 16.49 -11.89
CA ILE A 73 1.93 15.65 -10.75
C ILE A 73 2.72 16.44 -9.70
N ARG A 74 3.62 17.35 -10.13
CA ARG A 74 4.36 18.24 -9.22
C ARG A 74 3.41 19.20 -8.49
N GLU A 75 2.47 19.81 -9.19
CA GLU A 75 1.47 20.70 -8.58
C GLU A 75 0.56 19.96 -7.60
N THR A 76 0.17 18.72 -7.91
CA THR A 76 -0.58 17.84 -6.99
C THR A 76 0.22 17.54 -5.73
N ALA A 77 1.52 17.23 -5.86
CA ALA A 77 2.40 17.03 -4.72
C ALA A 77 2.52 18.30 -3.86
N ASP A 78 2.64 19.47 -4.48
CA ASP A 78 2.64 20.75 -3.79
C ASP A 78 1.30 21.03 -3.08
N ALA A 79 0.18 20.70 -3.71
CA ALA A 79 -1.15 20.83 -3.14
C ALA A 79 -1.35 19.94 -1.91
N LEU A 80 -0.91 18.67 -1.94
CA LEU A 80 -0.97 17.77 -0.78
C LEU A 80 -0.19 18.32 0.43
N VAL A 81 0.93 19.02 0.19
CA VAL A 81 1.69 19.68 1.26
C VAL A 81 0.99 20.95 1.75
N SER A 82 0.68 21.86 0.83
CA SER A 82 0.16 23.20 1.14
C SER A 82 -1.24 23.19 1.75
N THR A 83 -2.11 22.26 1.34
CA THR A 83 -3.44 22.05 1.93
C THR A 83 -3.39 21.37 3.30
N GLY A 84 -2.24 20.79 3.68
CA GLY A 84 -2.06 20.06 4.92
C GLY A 84 -2.50 18.60 4.89
N LEU A 85 -3.02 18.09 3.78
CA LEU A 85 -3.43 16.68 3.63
C LEU A 85 -2.28 15.70 3.92
N SER A 86 -1.06 16.00 3.47
CA SER A 86 0.13 15.19 3.77
C SER A 86 0.38 15.01 5.26
N LYS A 87 0.10 16.03 6.09
CA LYS A 87 0.20 15.96 7.56
C LYS A 87 -0.88 15.09 8.19
N LEU A 88 -1.97 14.84 7.47
CA LEU A 88 -3.05 13.92 7.87
C LEU A 88 -2.79 12.47 7.44
N GLY A 89 -1.74 12.23 6.64
CA GLY A 89 -1.33 10.88 6.21
C GLY A 89 -1.35 10.65 4.70
N TYR A 90 -1.98 11.53 3.92
CA TYR A 90 -2.04 11.42 2.45
C TYR A 90 -0.66 11.64 1.82
N THR A 91 0.13 10.57 1.71
CA THR A 91 1.57 10.65 1.41
C THR A 91 1.95 10.01 0.08
N TYR A 92 1.15 9.10 -0.45
CA TYR A 92 1.38 8.53 -1.77
C TYR A 92 0.82 9.43 -2.89
N VAL A 93 1.65 9.76 -3.87
CA VAL A 93 1.28 10.44 -5.11
C VAL A 93 1.37 9.42 -6.23
N ASN A 94 0.26 8.78 -6.57
CA ASN A 94 0.24 7.64 -7.50
C ASN A 94 -0.06 8.12 -8.92
N ILE A 95 0.88 7.89 -9.83
CA ILE A 95 0.67 8.06 -11.27
C ILE A 95 -0.03 6.80 -11.79
N ASP A 96 -1.19 6.97 -12.41
CA ASP A 96 -1.93 5.87 -13.04
C ASP A 96 -1.48 5.64 -14.50
N ASP A 97 -2.29 4.98 -15.34
CA ASP A 97 -1.95 4.65 -16.73
C ASP A 97 -1.53 5.87 -17.59
N CYS A 98 -1.01 5.62 -18.80
CA CYS A 98 -0.66 6.63 -19.81
C CYS A 98 0.60 7.49 -19.52
N TRP A 99 1.47 7.07 -18.59
CA TRP A 99 2.71 7.80 -18.26
C TRP A 99 3.93 7.47 -19.14
N ALA A 100 3.94 6.31 -19.79
CA ALA A 100 5.07 5.81 -20.56
C ALA A 100 4.89 5.98 -22.09
N GLU A 101 5.99 5.85 -22.82
CA GLU A 101 5.98 5.67 -24.28
C GLU A 101 5.27 4.36 -24.66
N LEU A 102 4.71 4.32 -25.87
CA LEU A 102 4.03 3.14 -26.39
C LEU A 102 4.97 1.93 -26.56
N ASN A 103 6.25 2.19 -26.77
CA ASN A 103 7.27 1.17 -26.99
C ASN A 103 8.35 1.24 -25.90
N ARG A 104 8.83 0.07 -25.50
CA ARG A 104 10.05 -0.07 -24.70
C ARG A 104 11.27 0.42 -25.48
N ASP A 105 12.34 0.80 -24.78
CA ASP A 105 13.62 1.10 -25.43
C ASP A 105 14.25 -0.16 -26.06
N ALA A 106 15.36 0.02 -26.78
CA ALA A 106 16.11 -1.08 -27.40
C ALA A 106 16.67 -2.11 -26.41
N LYS A 107 16.68 -1.81 -25.10
CA LYS A 107 17.09 -2.72 -24.02
C LYS A 107 15.89 -3.38 -23.33
N GLY A 108 14.67 -3.10 -23.76
CA GLY A 108 13.43 -3.62 -23.18
C GLY A 108 12.94 -2.86 -21.94
N ASN A 109 13.49 -1.69 -21.61
CA ASN A 109 13.00 -0.90 -20.47
C ASN A 109 11.75 -0.09 -20.84
N LEU A 110 10.85 0.08 -19.88
CA LEU A 110 9.83 1.12 -19.94
C LEU A 110 10.47 2.51 -20.01
N VAL A 111 9.91 3.41 -20.82
CA VAL A 111 10.43 4.76 -21.04
C VAL A 111 9.33 5.76 -20.69
N ALA A 112 9.65 6.78 -19.89
CA ALA A 112 8.70 7.86 -19.60
C ALA A 112 8.33 8.59 -20.90
N LYS A 113 7.04 8.91 -21.08
CA LYS A 113 6.57 9.59 -22.28
C LYS A 113 7.18 11.00 -22.39
N ASN A 114 8.04 11.24 -23.36
CA ASN A 114 8.85 12.47 -23.40
C ASN A 114 8.00 13.74 -23.55
N SER A 115 6.83 13.64 -24.18
CA SER A 115 5.92 14.78 -24.37
C SER A 115 5.20 15.22 -23.09
N THR A 116 5.01 14.32 -22.12
CA THR A 116 4.28 14.62 -20.87
C THR A 116 5.15 14.50 -19.62
N PHE A 117 6.23 13.72 -19.67
CA PHE A 117 7.22 13.52 -18.60
C PHE A 117 8.65 13.75 -19.12
N PRO A 118 8.99 14.92 -19.68
CA PRO A 118 10.28 15.18 -20.32
C PRO A 118 11.48 15.07 -19.36
N SER A 119 11.29 15.28 -18.06
CA SER A 119 12.36 15.12 -17.06
C SER A 119 12.60 13.66 -16.65
N GLY A 120 11.72 12.73 -17.06
CA GLY A 120 11.74 11.33 -16.64
C GLY A 120 11.22 11.09 -15.22
N ILE A 121 10.85 9.83 -14.95
CA ILE A 121 10.19 9.45 -13.68
C ILE A 121 11.11 9.59 -12.47
N LYS A 122 12.42 9.31 -12.60
CA LYS A 122 13.36 9.48 -11.49
C LYS A 122 13.39 10.93 -10.98
N ALA A 123 13.47 11.91 -11.87
CA ALA A 123 13.48 13.33 -11.48
C ALA A 123 12.16 13.76 -10.83
N LEU A 124 11.05 13.15 -11.23
CA LEU A 124 9.75 13.36 -10.59
C LEU A 124 9.68 12.71 -9.21
N ALA A 125 10.23 11.51 -9.05
CA ALA A 125 10.32 10.83 -7.75
C ALA A 125 11.18 11.63 -6.77
N ASP A 126 12.36 12.10 -7.20
CA ASP A 126 13.24 12.94 -6.39
C ASP A 126 12.53 14.22 -5.92
N TYR A 127 11.70 14.83 -6.77
CA TYR A 127 10.89 15.99 -6.40
C TYR A 127 9.84 15.67 -5.34
N VAL A 128 9.08 14.59 -5.55
CA VAL A 128 8.04 14.14 -4.60
C VAL A 128 8.67 13.75 -3.27
N HIS A 129 9.81 13.07 -3.27
CA HIS A 129 10.57 12.76 -2.05
C HIS A 129 11.08 14.02 -1.34
N GLY A 130 11.53 15.03 -2.09
CA GLY A 130 11.93 16.33 -1.55
C GLY A 130 10.81 17.08 -0.82
N LYS A 131 9.54 16.69 -1.02
CA LYS A 131 8.36 17.20 -0.32
C LYS A 131 7.96 16.34 0.89
N GLY A 132 8.71 15.27 1.19
CA GLY A 132 8.37 14.28 2.21
C GLY A 132 7.24 13.33 1.82
N LEU A 133 6.91 13.28 0.52
CA LEU A 133 5.89 12.40 -0.05
C LEU A 133 6.54 11.16 -0.69
N LYS A 134 5.71 10.25 -1.19
CA LYS A 134 6.10 9.00 -1.85
C LYS A 134 5.52 8.95 -3.25
N LEU A 135 6.26 8.45 -4.23
CA LEU A 135 5.78 8.36 -5.62
C LEU A 135 5.32 6.93 -5.93
N GLY A 136 4.09 6.80 -6.41
CA GLY A 136 3.56 5.57 -6.98
C GLY A 136 3.56 5.58 -8.50
N ILE A 137 3.61 4.39 -9.08
CA ILE A 137 3.53 4.17 -10.52
C ILE A 137 2.52 3.07 -10.83
N TYR A 138 2.12 2.99 -12.09
CA TYR A 138 1.20 1.99 -12.62
C TYR A 138 1.86 1.12 -13.67
N SER A 139 1.51 -0.16 -13.67
CA SER A 139 1.73 -1.07 -14.79
C SER A 139 0.64 -2.15 -14.81
N ASP A 140 0.80 -3.15 -15.66
CA ASP A 140 -0.19 -4.21 -15.89
C ASP A 140 0.48 -5.58 -15.91
N ALA A 141 -0.18 -6.59 -15.34
CA ALA A 141 0.15 -8.00 -15.46
C ALA A 141 -0.22 -8.58 -16.84
N GLY A 142 -0.02 -7.82 -17.91
CA GLY A 142 -0.32 -8.17 -19.30
C GLY A 142 0.70 -7.56 -20.27
N TYR A 143 0.46 -7.73 -21.58
CA TYR A 143 1.35 -7.21 -22.61
C TYR A 143 1.23 -5.69 -22.80
N PHE A 144 0.03 -5.15 -22.57
CA PHE A 144 -0.29 -3.74 -22.65
C PHE A 144 -1.15 -3.36 -21.45
N THR A 145 -1.08 -2.10 -21.03
CA THR A 145 -1.99 -1.58 -20.01
C THR A 145 -3.42 -1.50 -20.52
N CYS A 146 -4.39 -1.30 -19.62
CA CYS A 146 -5.81 -1.22 -19.98
C CYS A 146 -6.11 -0.17 -21.06
N SER A 147 -5.46 1.01 -21.02
CA SER A 147 -5.60 2.03 -22.07
C SER A 147 -4.96 1.65 -23.40
N LYS A 148 -4.08 0.63 -23.42
CA LYS A 148 -3.21 0.23 -24.54
C LYS A 148 -2.29 1.35 -25.03
N GLN A 149 -2.06 2.39 -24.22
CA GLN A 149 -1.17 3.49 -24.59
C GLN A 149 0.29 3.27 -24.15
N MET A 150 0.55 2.23 -23.36
CA MET A 150 1.89 1.83 -22.95
C MET A 150 1.99 0.31 -22.73
N PRO A 151 3.21 -0.25 -22.72
CA PRO A 151 3.44 -1.66 -22.43
C PRO A 151 3.04 -2.02 -20.99
N GLY A 152 2.48 -3.21 -20.81
CA GLY A 152 2.43 -3.88 -19.51
C GLY A 152 3.75 -4.58 -19.21
N SER A 153 3.84 -5.25 -18.06
CA SER A 153 5.07 -5.85 -17.53
C SER A 153 5.12 -7.38 -17.64
N LEU A 154 4.14 -8.04 -18.28
CA LEU A 154 4.15 -9.49 -18.43
C LEU A 154 5.41 -9.96 -19.19
N GLY A 155 6.22 -10.82 -18.55
CA GLY A 155 7.50 -11.29 -19.07
C GLY A 155 8.69 -10.32 -18.88
N HIS A 156 8.45 -9.13 -18.34
CA HIS A 156 9.46 -8.11 -18.03
C HIS A 156 9.53 -7.76 -16.54
N GLU A 157 8.89 -8.54 -15.66
CA GLU A 157 8.63 -8.17 -14.27
C GLU A 157 9.91 -7.83 -13.50
N PHE A 158 10.96 -8.65 -13.64
CA PHE A 158 12.24 -8.43 -12.97
C PHE A 158 12.98 -7.19 -13.48
N GLN A 159 12.88 -6.92 -14.79
CA GLN A 159 13.49 -5.74 -15.40
C GLN A 159 12.76 -4.47 -14.96
N ASP A 160 11.43 -4.50 -14.99
CA ASP A 160 10.59 -3.35 -14.65
C ASP A 160 10.64 -3.05 -13.16
N ALA A 161 10.58 -4.07 -12.30
CA ALA A 161 10.76 -3.88 -10.85
C ALA A 161 12.11 -3.24 -10.52
N LYS A 162 13.20 -3.66 -11.18
CA LYS A 162 14.52 -3.04 -11.02
C LYS A 162 14.53 -1.59 -11.53
N THR A 163 13.84 -1.32 -12.64
CA THR A 163 13.69 0.03 -13.19
C THR A 163 12.95 0.94 -12.20
N PHE A 164 11.80 0.49 -11.68
CA PHE A 164 11.02 1.21 -10.66
C PHE A 164 11.84 1.49 -9.40
N ALA A 165 12.57 0.49 -8.88
CA ALA A 165 13.44 0.68 -7.74
C ALA A 165 14.57 1.70 -8.02
N SER A 166 15.18 1.67 -9.22
CA SER A 166 16.21 2.63 -9.63
C SER A 166 15.69 4.06 -9.77
N TRP A 167 14.41 4.20 -10.13
CA TRP A 167 13.71 5.49 -10.17
C TRP A 167 13.25 5.98 -8.80
N GLY A 168 13.32 5.14 -7.75
CA GLY A 168 12.88 5.50 -6.42
C GLY A 168 11.37 5.36 -6.19
N ILE A 169 10.67 4.59 -7.02
CA ILE A 169 9.24 4.31 -6.81
C ILE A 169 8.99 3.68 -5.44
N ASP A 170 7.86 4.03 -4.82
CA ASP A 170 7.44 3.60 -3.49
C ASP A 170 6.17 2.74 -3.51
N TYR A 171 5.41 2.79 -4.60
CA TYR A 171 4.12 2.12 -4.76
C TYR A 171 3.95 1.67 -6.21
N LEU A 172 3.47 0.44 -6.42
CA LEU A 172 3.07 -0.08 -7.72
C LEU A 172 1.60 -0.50 -7.68
N LYS A 173 0.75 0.15 -8.47
CA LYS A 173 -0.55 -0.40 -8.90
C LYS A 173 -0.30 -1.31 -10.10
N TYR A 174 -0.80 -2.54 -10.04
CA TYR A 174 -0.52 -3.55 -11.05
C TYR A 174 -1.83 -4.17 -11.54
N ASP A 175 -2.18 -3.86 -12.77
CA ASP A 175 -3.48 -4.15 -13.37
C ASP A 175 -3.54 -5.54 -14.02
N ASN A 176 -4.66 -5.89 -14.66
CA ASN A 176 -4.93 -7.23 -15.15
C ASN A 176 -5.39 -7.32 -16.62
N CYS A 177 -5.25 -6.24 -17.42
CA CYS A 177 -5.68 -6.22 -18.82
C CYS A 177 -4.69 -6.94 -19.76
N ASN A 178 -5.12 -7.22 -21.00
CA ASN A 178 -4.27 -7.71 -22.11
C ASN A 178 -3.27 -8.82 -21.75
N ASN A 179 -3.66 -9.73 -20.86
CA ASN A 179 -2.86 -10.88 -20.46
C ASN A 179 -2.94 -12.03 -21.48
N ASP A 180 -2.15 -13.08 -21.27
CA ASP A 180 -2.08 -14.27 -22.12
C ASP A 180 -3.14 -15.34 -21.80
N GLY A 181 -4.17 -14.98 -21.03
CA GLY A 181 -5.18 -15.91 -20.52
C GLY A 181 -4.76 -16.68 -19.26
N SER A 182 -3.53 -16.48 -18.77
CA SER A 182 -3.10 -17.05 -17.49
C SER A 182 -3.77 -16.36 -16.30
N LYS A 183 -3.90 -17.10 -15.20
CA LYS A 183 -4.63 -16.64 -14.02
C LYS A 183 -3.85 -15.56 -13.27
N PRO A 184 -4.52 -14.62 -12.59
CA PRO A 184 -3.83 -13.65 -11.73
C PRO A 184 -2.99 -14.34 -10.64
N THR A 185 -3.45 -15.50 -10.14
CA THR A 185 -2.70 -16.32 -9.17
C THR A 185 -1.38 -16.89 -9.69
N ASP A 186 -1.17 -16.92 -11.01
CA ASP A 186 0.10 -17.31 -11.62
C ASP A 186 1.00 -16.10 -11.89
N ARG A 187 0.42 -15.00 -12.40
CA ARG A 187 1.15 -13.79 -12.84
C ARG A 187 1.61 -12.90 -11.68
N TYR A 188 0.71 -12.54 -10.77
CA TYR A 188 1.02 -11.58 -9.70
C TYR A 188 2.17 -12.02 -8.77
N PRO A 189 2.30 -13.31 -8.38
CA PRO A 189 3.44 -13.78 -7.60
C PRO A 189 4.80 -13.59 -8.28
N ILE A 190 4.86 -13.51 -9.63
CA ILE A 190 6.10 -13.21 -10.36
C ILE A 190 6.52 -11.77 -10.07
N MET A 191 5.59 -10.81 -10.19
CA MET A 191 5.87 -9.40 -9.86
C MET A 191 6.19 -9.22 -8.37
N THR A 192 5.54 -9.94 -7.45
CA THR A 192 5.93 -9.93 -6.02
C THR A 192 7.40 -10.29 -5.83
N ARG A 193 7.87 -11.38 -6.47
CA ARG A 193 9.28 -11.80 -6.39
C ARG A 193 10.21 -10.76 -6.99
N ALA A 194 9.84 -10.20 -8.14
CA ALA A 194 10.61 -9.16 -8.80
C ALA A 194 10.79 -7.92 -7.89
N LEU A 195 9.71 -7.42 -7.27
CA LEU A 195 9.75 -6.30 -6.33
C LEU A 195 10.61 -6.61 -5.10
N MET A 196 10.47 -7.80 -4.51
CA MET A 196 11.28 -8.22 -3.37
C MET A 196 12.78 -8.31 -3.70
N MET A 197 13.13 -8.60 -4.96
CA MET A 197 14.52 -8.67 -5.44
C MET A 197 15.07 -7.34 -5.95
N ALA A 198 14.22 -6.32 -6.14
CA ALA A 198 14.62 -5.03 -6.71
C ALA A 198 15.46 -4.15 -5.76
N GLY A 199 15.55 -4.52 -4.47
CA GLY A 199 16.41 -3.85 -3.48
C GLY A 199 15.81 -2.58 -2.87
N ARG A 200 14.55 -2.25 -3.18
CA ARG A 200 13.77 -1.16 -2.56
C ARG A 200 12.38 -1.68 -2.16
N PRO A 201 11.91 -1.47 -0.92
CA PRO A 201 10.53 -1.77 -0.56
C PRO A 201 9.55 -0.92 -1.38
N ILE A 202 8.69 -1.59 -2.15
CA ILE A 202 7.62 -0.97 -2.94
C ILE A 202 6.29 -1.55 -2.46
N PHE A 203 5.33 -0.69 -2.15
CA PHE A 203 3.96 -1.11 -1.80
C PHE A 203 3.33 -1.72 -3.04
N PHE A 204 2.79 -2.94 -2.93
CA PHE A 204 2.26 -3.65 -4.10
C PHE A 204 0.74 -3.76 -4.03
N SER A 205 0.05 -3.06 -4.94
CA SER A 205 -1.40 -2.97 -5.03
C SER A 205 -1.89 -3.76 -6.23
N LEU A 206 -2.62 -4.84 -5.97
CA LEU A 206 -3.17 -5.71 -7.00
C LEU A 206 -4.46 -5.11 -7.55
N CYS A 207 -4.63 -5.12 -8.87
CA CYS A 207 -5.77 -4.56 -9.58
C CYS A 207 -6.29 -5.57 -10.62
N GLU A 208 -6.85 -6.65 -10.10
CA GLU A 208 -7.47 -7.78 -10.81
C GLU A 208 -9.00 -7.77 -10.70
N TRP A 209 -9.56 -6.69 -10.17
CA TRP A 209 -11.00 -6.41 -10.07
C TRP A 209 -11.82 -7.45 -9.30
N GLY A 210 -11.20 -8.15 -8.35
CA GLY A 210 -11.83 -9.25 -7.63
C GLY A 210 -11.77 -10.61 -8.34
N ASP A 211 -11.10 -10.70 -9.50
CA ASP A 211 -10.96 -11.95 -10.25
C ASP A 211 -10.27 -13.03 -9.40
N LEU A 212 -10.91 -14.21 -9.35
CA LEU A 212 -10.54 -15.33 -8.49
C LEU A 212 -10.42 -14.96 -6.99
N HIS A 213 -11.23 -14.03 -6.49
CA HIS A 213 -11.38 -13.69 -5.07
C HIS A 213 -10.04 -13.38 -4.35
N PRO A 214 -9.38 -12.26 -4.68
CA PRO A 214 -8.04 -11.94 -4.18
C PRO A 214 -7.94 -11.80 -2.66
N ALA A 215 -9.03 -11.58 -1.94
CA ALA A 215 -9.04 -11.69 -0.48
C ALA A 215 -8.52 -13.04 0.05
N LEU A 216 -8.70 -14.13 -0.71
CA LEU A 216 -8.28 -15.48 -0.32
C LEU A 216 -6.77 -15.73 -0.51
N TRP A 217 -6.09 -14.97 -1.36
CA TRP A 217 -4.70 -15.24 -1.74
C TRP A 217 -3.78 -14.00 -1.77
N GLY A 218 -4.32 -12.82 -2.05
CA GLY A 218 -3.65 -11.54 -2.22
C GLY A 218 -2.78 -11.14 -1.04
N ALA A 219 -3.16 -11.46 0.19
CA ALA A 219 -2.35 -11.16 1.38
C ALA A 219 -0.97 -11.84 1.42
N LYS A 220 -0.76 -12.90 0.62
CA LYS A 220 0.56 -13.51 0.45
C LYS A 220 1.38 -12.79 -0.61
N VAL A 221 0.73 -12.10 -1.55
CA VAL A 221 1.27 -11.61 -2.82
C VAL A 221 1.47 -10.09 -2.80
N GLY A 222 0.52 -9.34 -2.26
CA GLY A 222 0.42 -7.88 -2.27
C GLY A 222 0.14 -7.26 -0.90
N ASN A 223 0.16 -5.93 -0.86
CA ASN A 223 -0.21 -5.12 0.30
C ASN A 223 -1.67 -4.63 0.26
N SER A 224 -2.27 -4.58 -0.92
CA SER A 224 -3.72 -4.45 -1.10
C SER A 224 -4.14 -5.16 -2.39
N TRP A 225 -5.44 -5.42 -2.53
CA TRP A 225 -6.02 -6.03 -3.73
C TRP A 225 -7.42 -5.51 -3.99
N ARG A 226 -7.69 -5.17 -5.25
CA ARG A 226 -9.02 -4.73 -5.69
C ARG A 226 -10.01 -5.86 -5.53
N THR A 227 -11.10 -5.61 -4.81
CA THR A 227 -12.16 -6.61 -4.60
C THR A 227 -13.29 -6.54 -5.62
N THR A 228 -13.27 -5.51 -6.47
CA THR A 228 -14.38 -5.13 -7.34
C THR A 228 -13.91 -4.54 -8.66
N ASN A 229 -14.83 -4.43 -9.62
CA ASN A 229 -14.71 -3.54 -10.78
C ASN A 229 -14.51 -2.08 -10.35
N ASP A 230 -14.16 -1.23 -11.33
CA ASP A 230 -13.89 0.18 -11.09
C ASP A 230 -15.09 0.92 -10.50
N ILE A 231 -14.82 1.82 -9.57
CA ILE A 231 -15.78 2.81 -9.11
C ILE A 231 -16.00 3.86 -10.22
N ASN A 232 -17.12 4.56 -10.14
CA ASN A 232 -17.33 5.81 -10.84
C ASN A 232 -18.07 6.76 -9.89
N ASP A 233 -18.07 8.05 -10.23
CA ASP A 233 -18.65 9.10 -9.40
C ASP A 233 -20.19 9.11 -9.45
N SER A 234 -20.81 8.04 -8.94
CA SER A 234 -22.26 7.90 -8.74
C SER A 234 -22.56 7.12 -7.45
N TRP A 235 -23.72 7.40 -6.86
CA TRP A 235 -24.19 6.74 -5.65
C TRP A 235 -24.28 5.22 -5.82
N GLU A 236 -24.87 4.77 -6.94
CA GLU A 236 -25.10 3.35 -7.21
C GLU A 236 -23.78 2.57 -7.33
N SER A 237 -22.77 3.17 -7.98
CA SER A 237 -21.45 2.56 -8.08
C SER A 237 -20.80 2.46 -6.71
N MET A 238 -20.79 3.57 -5.95
CA MET A 238 -20.19 3.63 -4.61
C MET A 238 -20.80 2.59 -3.66
N VAL A 239 -22.13 2.51 -3.56
CA VAL A 239 -22.83 1.52 -2.72
C VAL A 239 -22.49 0.10 -3.18
N SER A 240 -22.54 -0.17 -4.49
CA SER A 240 -22.19 -1.49 -5.03
C SER A 240 -20.75 -1.91 -4.70
N ARG A 241 -19.79 -0.98 -4.71
CA ARG A 241 -18.40 -1.26 -4.31
C ARG A 241 -18.29 -1.58 -2.82
N ALA A 242 -18.98 -0.82 -1.98
CA ALA A 242 -19.00 -1.04 -0.53
C ALA A 242 -19.56 -2.43 -0.18
N ASP A 243 -20.72 -2.80 -0.75
CA ASP A 243 -21.37 -4.09 -0.50
C ASP A 243 -20.53 -5.28 -0.98
N MET A 244 -19.95 -5.19 -2.17
CA MET A 244 -19.10 -6.26 -2.72
C MET A 244 -17.80 -6.43 -1.93
N ASN A 245 -17.25 -5.35 -1.36
CA ASN A 245 -16.03 -5.40 -0.55
C ASN A 245 -16.30 -5.99 0.85
N GLU A 246 -17.50 -5.76 1.38
CA GLU A 246 -17.87 -6.16 2.74
C GLU A 246 -17.71 -7.68 2.98
N VAL A 247 -18.03 -8.50 1.98
CA VAL A 247 -17.97 -9.97 2.07
C VAL A 247 -16.56 -10.49 2.38
N TYR A 248 -15.53 -9.66 2.19
CA TYR A 248 -14.13 -10.01 2.42
C TYR A 248 -13.54 -9.44 3.73
N ALA A 249 -14.36 -8.87 4.62
CA ALA A 249 -13.89 -8.18 5.81
C ALA A 249 -12.94 -9.01 6.70
N GLU A 250 -13.14 -10.33 6.79
CA GLU A 250 -12.30 -11.22 7.60
C GLU A 250 -10.87 -11.41 7.05
N TYR A 251 -10.61 -11.03 5.80
CA TYR A 251 -9.32 -11.23 5.15
C TYR A 251 -8.38 -10.03 5.28
N ALA A 252 -8.92 -8.82 5.48
CA ALA A 252 -8.12 -7.62 5.71
C ALA A 252 -7.36 -7.70 7.03
N ARG A 253 -6.11 -7.24 7.02
CA ARG A 253 -5.19 -7.29 8.16
C ARG A 253 -4.00 -6.34 7.96
N PRO A 254 -3.27 -5.96 9.02
CA PRO A 254 -2.01 -5.22 8.88
C PRO A 254 -1.05 -5.85 7.88
N GLY A 255 -0.78 -5.13 6.79
CA GLY A 255 0.06 -5.55 5.67
C GLY A 255 -0.70 -6.04 4.43
N GLY A 256 -2.02 -6.19 4.48
CA GLY A 256 -2.87 -6.70 3.40
C GLY A 256 -4.33 -6.21 3.51
N TRP A 257 -4.75 -5.33 2.62
CA TRP A 257 -6.06 -4.65 2.69
C TRP A 257 -6.94 -4.95 1.49
N ASN A 258 -8.24 -5.14 1.72
CA ASN A 258 -9.20 -5.12 0.64
C ASN A 258 -9.33 -3.69 0.08
N ASP A 259 -9.36 -3.57 -1.24
CA ASP A 259 -9.41 -2.30 -1.95
C ASP A 259 -10.74 -2.17 -2.73
N PRO A 260 -11.75 -1.46 -2.18
CA PRO A 260 -12.99 -1.15 -2.88
C PRO A 260 -12.85 -0.04 -3.94
N ASP A 261 -11.62 0.31 -4.34
CA ASP A 261 -11.24 1.34 -5.30
C ASP A 261 -11.11 2.76 -4.70
N MET A 262 -10.73 3.73 -5.55
CA MET A 262 -10.40 5.10 -5.17
C MET A 262 -11.59 5.92 -4.62
N LEU A 263 -11.28 7.00 -3.90
CA LEU A 263 -12.28 7.95 -3.38
C LEU A 263 -12.72 8.93 -4.47
N GLU A 264 -14.02 9.00 -4.75
CA GLU A 264 -14.63 9.96 -5.69
C GLU A 264 -14.96 11.32 -5.06
N VAL A 265 -14.65 11.50 -3.78
CA VAL A 265 -15.02 12.68 -3.00
C VAL A 265 -14.55 13.98 -3.66
N GLY A 266 -15.52 14.78 -4.13
CA GLY A 266 -15.29 16.09 -4.75
C GLY A 266 -15.24 16.11 -6.27
N ASN A 267 -15.54 15.01 -6.97
CA ASN A 267 -15.59 14.97 -8.44
C ASN A 267 -16.91 15.51 -9.04
N GLY A 268 -17.96 15.65 -8.23
CA GLY A 268 -19.19 16.40 -8.54
C GLY A 268 -20.40 15.56 -8.96
N GLY A 269 -20.26 14.24 -9.10
CA GLY A 269 -21.31 13.30 -9.46
C GLY A 269 -22.15 12.79 -8.28
N MET A 270 -21.71 13.02 -7.05
CA MET A 270 -22.49 12.76 -5.83
C MET A 270 -22.69 14.03 -4.99
N THR A 271 -23.75 14.04 -4.18
CA THR A 271 -24.04 15.08 -3.19
C THR A 271 -23.05 15.04 -2.03
N LYS A 272 -22.97 16.13 -1.25
CA LYS A 272 -22.15 16.20 -0.04
C LYS A 272 -22.42 15.03 0.93
N ASN A 273 -23.69 14.69 1.16
CA ASN A 273 -24.05 13.62 2.09
C ASN A 273 -23.64 12.25 1.59
N GLU A 274 -23.77 12.00 0.29
CA GLU A 274 -23.31 10.76 -0.34
C GLU A 274 -21.79 10.63 -0.25
N TYR A 275 -21.04 11.72 -0.43
CA TYR A 275 -19.60 11.73 -0.21
C TYR A 275 -19.20 11.52 1.26
N ILE A 276 -19.99 12.04 2.22
CA ILE A 276 -19.78 11.74 3.65
C ILE A 276 -19.93 10.24 3.89
N VAL A 277 -20.97 9.60 3.34
CA VAL A 277 -21.18 8.15 3.44
C VAL A 277 -20.01 7.39 2.81
N HIS A 278 -19.63 7.76 1.58
CA HIS A 278 -18.52 7.14 0.86
C HIS A 278 -17.22 7.16 1.66
N PHE A 279 -16.80 8.33 2.16
CA PHE A 279 -15.57 8.45 2.93
C PHE A 279 -15.65 7.68 4.26
N SER A 280 -16.80 7.72 4.92
CA SER A 280 -17.03 7.01 6.19
C SER A 280 -16.96 5.49 6.03
N LEU A 281 -17.58 4.94 4.98
CA LEU A 281 -17.56 3.50 4.69
C LEU A 281 -16.15 3.02 4.31
N TRP A 282 -15.39 3.80 3.53
CA TRP A 282 -14.00 3.48 3.21
C TRP A 282 -13.12 3.51 4.47
N ALA A 283 -13.34 4.49 5.33
CA ALA A 283 -12.60 4.59 6.58
C ALA A 283 -12.89 3.39 7.50
N LEU A 284 -14.17 3.08 7.71
CA LEU A 284 -14.62 1.97 8.54
C LEU A 284 -14.13 0.62 8.00
N SER A 285 -14.17 0.43 6.69
CA SER A 285 -13.76 -0.82 6.03
C SER A 285 -12.24 -1.01 5.92
N LYS A 286 -11.42 -0.10 6.46
CA LYS A 286 -9.95 -0.11 6.33
C LYS A 286 -9.48 -0.16 4.87
N ALA A 287 -10.26 0.46 3.97
CA ALA A 287 -9.87 0.62 2.59
C ALA A 287 -8.66 1.56 2.48
N PRO A 288 -7.82 1.40 1.42
CA PRO A 288 -6.97 2.48 0.93
C PRO A 288 -7.75 3.80 0.81
N LEU A 289 -7.21 4.89 1.37
CA LEU A 289 -7.79 6.23 1.21
C LEU A 289 -7.00 6.98 0.13
N LEU A 290 -7.23 6.60 -1.13
CA LEU A 290 -6.63 7.24 -2.29
C LEU A 290 -7.61 8.26 -2.89
N LEU A 291 -7.31 9.55 -2.73
CA LEU A 291 -8.10 10.64 -3.31
C LEU A 291 -8.05 10.56 -4.84
N GLY A 292 -9.21 10.59 -5.49
CA GLY A 292 -9.35 10.58 -6.95
C GLY A 292 -9.70 11.94 -7.56
N CYS A 293 -9.84 13.00 -6.77
CA CYS A 293 -10.20 14.35 -7.23
C CYS A 293 -9.00 15.26 -7.50
N ASP A 294 -9.23 16.46 -8.06
CA ASP A 294 -8.19 17.48 -8.19
C ASP A 294 -7.92 18.19 -6.85
N VAL A 295 -6.92 17.69 -6.12
CA VAL A 295 -6.50 18.24 -4.82
C VAL A 295 -5.95 19.67 -4.90
N ARG A 296 -5.64 20.19 -6.09
CA ARG A 296 -5.18 21.58 -6.28
C ARG A 296 -6.32 22.58 -6.14
N ASN A 297 -7.57 22.13 -6.28
CA ASN A 297 -8.76 22.98 -6.28
C ASN A 297 -9.96 22.33 -5.58
N MET A 298 -9.77 21.87 -4.35
CA MET A 298 -10.87 21.33 -3.54
C MET A 298 -11.77 22.43 -2.98
N THR A 299 -13.07 22.16 -2.97
CA THR A 299 -14.03 23.01 -2.25
C THR A 299 -13.83 22.86 -0.72
N LYS A 300 -14.37 23.81 0.05
CA LYS A 300 -14.41 23.69 1.51
C LYS A 300 -15.16 22.42 1.95
N GLU A 301 -16.23 22.07 1.26
CA GLU A 301 -17.03 20.88 1.57
C GLU A 301 -16.23 19.59 1.33
N THR A 302 -15.49 19.51 0.23
CA THR A 302 -14.56 18.39 -0.04
C THR A 302 -13.54 18.28 1.09
N MET A 303 -12.91 19.40 1.47
CA MET A 303 -11.92 19.43 2.56
C MET A 303 -12.50 19.04 3.92
N GLU A 304 -13.73 19.44 4.25
CA GLU A 304 -14.40 19.03 5.49
C GLU A 304 -14.52 17.51 5.61
N ILE A 305 -14.71 16.81 4.50
CA ILE A 305 -14.84 15.36 4.45
C ILE A 305 -13.46 14.70 4.55
N VAL A 306 -12.57 15.00 3.60
CA VAL A 306 -11.30 14.27 3.45
C VAL A 306 -10.25 14.66 4.49
N ALA A 307 -10.42 15.79 5.19
CA ALA A 307 -9.51 16.21 6.25
C ALA A 307 -9.98 15.82 7.66
N ASN A 308 -11.07 15.05 7.79
CA ASN A 308 -11.62 14.68 9.08
C ASN A 308 -10.69 13.69 9.82
N LYS A 309 -9.95 14.22 10.80
CA LYS A 309 -8.97 13.47 11.60
C LYS A 309 -9.57 12.30 12.37
N GLU A 310 -10.80 12.43 12.86
CA GLU A 310 -11.45 11.39 13.65
C GLU A 310 -11.80 10.20 12.76
N VAL A 311 -12.39 10.46 11.59
CA VAL A 311 -12.69 9.42 10.60
C VAL A 311 -11.41 8.76 10.06
N ILE A 312 -10.37 9.56 9.77
CA ILE A 312 -9.05 9.02 9.39
C ILE A 312 -8.48 8.14 10.51
N SER A 313 -8.60 8.54 11.78
CA SER A 313 -8.09 7.76 12.90
C SER A 313 -8.79 6.39 13.04
N VAL A 314 -10.08 6.31 12.67
CA VAL A 314 -10.76 5.03 12.52
C VAL A 314 -10.04 4.23 11.45
N ASN A 315 -9.89 4.72 10.22
CA ASN A 315 -9.21 3.99 9.14
C ASN A 315 -7.80 3.52 9.52
N GLN A 316 -7.05 4.36 10.22
CA GLN A 316 -5.65 4.13 10.61
C GLN A 316 -5.49 3.43 11.97
N ASP A 317 -6.58 2.94 12.57
CA ASP A 317 -6.52 2.21 13.84
C ASP A 317 -5.58 0.98 13.73
N PRO A 318 -4.61 0.85 14.66
CA PRO A 318 -3.56 -0.16 14.55
C PRO A 318 -4.03 -1.60 14.78
N LEU A 319 -5.26 -1.81 15.29
CA LEU A 319 -5.84 -3.16 15.34
C LEU A 319 -6.08 -3.69 13.92
N GLY A 320 -6.37 -2.80 12.96
CA GLY A 320 -6.40 -3.13 11.54
C GLY A 320 -7.50 -4.13 11.16
N VAL A 321 -8.62 -4.12 11.89
CA VAL A 321 -9.78 -4.97 11.60
C VAL A 321 -10.77 -4.18 10.76
N GLN A 322 -11.12 -4.71 9.59
CA GLN A 322 -12.15 -4.16 8.72
C GLN A 322 -13.53 -4.22 9.38
N GLY A 323 -14.21 -3.07 9.46
CA GLY A 323 -15.62 -3.00 9.85
C GLY A 323 -16.51 -3.64 8.79
N LYS A 324 -17.71 -4.08 9.20
CA LYS A 324 -18.67 -4.78 8.35
C LYS A 324 -20.10 -4.45 8.79
N LYS A 325 -21.07 -4.61 7.89
CA LYS A 325 -22.48 -4.46 8.22
C LYS A 325 -22.87 -5.52 9.24
N VAL A 326 -23.55 -5.09 10.30
CA VAL A 326 -24.04 -5.96 11.37
C VAL A 326 -25.55 -6.06 11.39
N ARG A 327 -26.25 -5.12 10.75
CA ARG A 327 -27.71 -5.11 10.63
C ARG A 327 -28.15 -4.36 9.38
N MET A 328 -29.20 -4.86 8.74
CA MET A 328 -29.86 -4.23 7.61
C MET A 328 -31.38 -4.41 7.76
N GLU A 329 -32.13 -3.31 7.70
CA GLU A 329 -33.60 -3.29 7.77
C GLU A 329 -34.17 -2.34 6.72
N GLY A 330 -34.67 -2.91 5.62
CA GLY A 330 -35.06 -2.11 4.45
C GLY A 330 -33.85 -1.33 3.93
N ASP A 331 -34.00 -0.01 3.86
CA ASP A 331 -32.96 0.91 3.37
C ASP A 331 -32.05 1.46 4.50
N GLN A 332 -32.13 0.89 5.72
CA GLN A 332 -31.31 1.28 6.87
C GLN A 332 -30.23 0.26 7.18
N GLU A 333 -29.01 0.72 7.43
CA GLU A 333 -27.84 -0.12 7.69
C GLU A 333 -27.08 0.32 8.93
N VAL A 334 -26.52 -0.66 9.65
CA VAL A 334 -25.57 -0.45 10.75
C VAL A 334 -24.29 -1.21 10.43
N SER A 335 -23.16 -0.52 10.43
CA SER A 335 -21.82 -1.04 10.16
C SER A 335 -20.85 -0.73 11.29
#